data_AF-A0A176EC57-F1
#
_entry.id   AF-A0A176EC57-F1
#
_cell.length_a   1.000
_cell.length_b   1.000
_cell.length_c   1.000
_cell.angle_alpha   90.00
_cell.angle_beta   90.00
_cell.angle_gamma   90.00
#
_symmetry.space_group_name_H-M   'P 1'
#
loop_
_entity.id
_entity.type
_entity.pdbx_description
1 polymer ?
#
loop_
_entity_poly.entity_id
_entity_poly.type
_entity_poly.pdbx_seq_one_letter_code
_entity_poly.pdbx_strand_id
1 'polypeptide(L)'
;MQVDGFLLENAAEFLQQSFAVLRRRFREGPHERLGLLDCLTIENCAAEPLQLLIDGEPASLGPRAEFSVAECPVDLLATAHGY
;
A
#
# COMPACT_ATOMS: atom_id res chain seq x y z
N MET A 1 3.70 -2.74 -10.54
CA MET A 1 3.41 -2.16 -9.21
C MET A 1 4.29 -2.83 -8.16
N GLN A 2 5.00 -2.08 -7.31
CA GLN A 2 5.72 -2.68 -6.18
C GLN A 2 4.75 -2.94 -5.04
N VAL A 3 4.81 -4.14 -4.48
CA VAL A 3 3.96 -4.55 -3.36
C VAL A 3 4.85 -4.92 -2.18
N ASP A 4 4.63 -4.23 -1.08
CA ASP A 4 5.29 -4.44 0.19
C ASP A 4 4.21 -4.81 1.22
N GLY A 5 4.44 -5.90 1.95
CA GLY A 5 3.54 -6.43 2.96
C GLY A 5 4.16 -6.33 4.34
N PHE A 6 3.31 -6.38 5.37
CA PHE A 6 3.77 -6.48 6.74
C PHE A 6 2.96 -7.55 7.47
N LEU A 7 3.67 -8.43 8.19
CA LEU A 7 3.08 -9.40 9.08
C LEU A 7 3.26 -8.90 10.52
N LEU A 8 2.13 -8.71 11.23
CA LEU A 8 2.17 -8.43 12.66
C LEU A 8 2.36 -9.74 13.42
N GLU A 9 3.59 -10.05 13.83
CA GLU A 9 3.87 -11.24 14.64
C GLU A 9 3.71 -10.95 16.14
N ASN A 10 3.93 -9.71 16.60
CA ASN A 10 3.84 -9.34 18.02
C ASN A 10 3.22 -7.96 18.29
N ALA A 11 2.42 -7.85 19.35
CA ALA A 11 1.76 -6.61 19.78
C ALA A 11 2.73 -5.45 20.15
N ALA A 12 4.01 -5.73 20.36
CA ALA A 12 5.05 -4.73 20.56
C ALA A 12 5.41 -3.97 19.26
N GLU A 13 5.29 -4.60 18.09
CA GLU A 13 5.54 -3.98 16.79
C GLU A 13 4.42 -2.98 16.41
N PHE A 14 3.21 -3.22 16.90
CA PHE A 14 2.06 -2.31 16.77
C PHE A 14 2.30 -0.92 17.41
N LEU A 15 3.04 -0.86 18.53
CA LEU A 15 3.38 0.41 19.20
C LEU A 15 4.46 1.20 18.44
N GLN A 16 5.43 0.52 17.81
CA GLN A 16 6.41 1.19 16.95
C GLN A 16 5.73 1.73 15.66
N GLN A 17 4.79 0.97 15.09
CA GLN A 17 3.98 1.37 13.94
C GLN A 17 3.08 2.57 14.25
N SER A 18 2.42 2.60 15.42
CA SER A 18 1.62 3.75 15.87
C SER A 18 2.42 5.06 15.81
N PHE A 19 3.70 5.01 16.17
CA PHE A 19 4.62 6.16 16.14
C PHE A 19 5.06 6.54 14.70
N ALA A 20 5.18 5.57 13.79
CA ALA A 20 5.50 5.80 12.37
C ALA A 20 4.29 6.37 11.59
N VAL A 21 3.08 5.88 11.89
CA VAL A 21 1.80 6.40 11.40
C VAL A 21 1.59 7.84 11.87
N LEU A 22 1.83 8.13 13.16
CA LEU A 22 1.82 9.50 13.72
C LEU A 22 2.85 10.43 13.05
N ARG A 23 3.97 9.89 12.55
CA ARG A 23 5.01 10.63 11.84
C ARG A 23 4.79 10.75 10.32
N ARG A 24 3.68 10.26 9.76
CA ARG A 24 3.40 10.23 8.31
C ARG A 24 4.51 9.54 7.48
N ARG A 25 5.28 8.64 8.07
CA ARG A 25 6.36 7.89 7.39
C ARG A 25 5.99 6.43 7.22
N PHE A 26 5.09 6.16 6.27
CA PHE A 26 4.60 4.81 5.96
C PHE A 26 5.63 3.92 5.24
N ARG A 27 6.72 4.50 4.71
CA ARG A 27 7.71 3.79 3.86
C ARG A 27 8.94 3.25 4.60
N GLU A 28 9.09 3.56 5.89
CA GLU A 28 10.32 3.26 6.66
C GLU A 28 10.12 2.21 7.77
N GLY A 29 8.91 1.67 7.94
CA GLY A 29 8.65 0.59 8.89
C GLY A 29 9.18 -0.77 8.41
N PRO A 30 9.29 -1.79 9.27
CA PRO A 30 9.62 -3.15 8.83
C PRO A 30 8.53 -3.60 7.86
N HIS A 31 8.89 -3.80 6.61
CA HIS A 31 8.02 -4.37 5.58
C HIS A 31 8.84 -5.38 4.80
N GLU A 32 8.18 -6.44 4.36
CA GLU A 32 8.76 -7.40 3.44
C GLU A 32 8.31 -7.04 2.03
N ARG A 33 9.25 -7.02 1.09
CA ARG A 33 8.93 -6.85 -0.32
C ARG A 33 8.34 -8.14 -0.86
N LEU A 34 7.06 -8.12 -1.19
CA LEU A 34 6.36 -9.25 -1.80
C LEU A 34 6.68 -9.38 -3.30
N GLY A 35 7.03 -8.27 -3.96
CA GLY A 35 7.58 -8.28 -5.31
C GLY A 35 7.10 -7.14 -6.20
N LEU A 36 7.33 -7.30 -7.50
CA LEU A 36 6.79 -6.46 -8.56
C LEU A 36 5.69 -7.23 -9.29
N LEU A 37 4.47 -6.71 -9.25
CA LEU A 37 3.27 -7.37 -9.80
C LEU A 37 2.53 -6.43 -10.75
N ASP A 38 1.93 -6.98 -11.79
CA ASP A 38 1.06 -6.23 -12.71
C ASP A 38 -0.38 -6.14 -12.19
N CYS A 39 -0.81 -7.17 -11.47
CA CYS A 39 -2.13 -7.27 -10.84
C CYS A 39 -2.02 -7.83 -9.41
N LEU A 40 -2.84 -7.31 -8.50
CA LEU A 40 -2.96 -7.72 -7.11
C LEU A 40 -4.43 -7.81 -6.71
N THR A 41 -4.87 -8.94 -6.18
CA THR A 41 -6.16 -9.06 -5.50
C THR A 41 -5.93 -9.08 -3.99
N ILE A 42 -6.65 -8.22 -3.27
CA ILE A 42 -6.69 -8.20 -1.80
C ILE A 42 -8.10 -8.60 -1.36
N GLU A 43 -8.20 -9.48 -0.37
CA GLU A 43 -9.46 -9.92 0.20
C GLU A 43 -9.40 -9.92 1.73
N ASN A 44 -10.45 -9.40 2.37
CA ASN A 44 -10.66 -9.52 3.80
C ASN A 44 -11.43 -10.80 4.09
N CYS A 45 -10.78 -11.78 4.72
CA CYS A 45 -11.37 -13.06 5.07
C CYS A 45 -12.56 -12.97 6.03
N ALA A 46 -12.71 -11.86 6.77
CA ALA A 46 -13.88 -11.60 7.61
C ALA A 46 -15.08 -11.03 6.83
N ALA A 47 -14.95 -10.86 5.51
CA ALA A 47 -15.93 -10.23 4.62
C ALA A 47 -16.29 -8.78 5.00
N GLU A 48 -15.41 -8.09 5.74
CA GLU A 48 -15.56 -6.68 6.07
C GLU A 48 -14.96 -5.78 4.97
N PRO A 49 -15.46 -4.55 4.78
CA PRO A 49 -14.92 -3.60 3.82
C PRO A 49 -13.42 -3.33 4.02
N LEU A 50 -12.68 -3.24 2.92
CA LEU A 50 -11.29 -2.81 2.95
C LEU A 50 -11.23 -1.30 3.22
N GLN A 51 -10.49 -0.89 4.25
CA GLN A 51 -10.20 0.51 4.57
C GLN A 51 -8.75 0.81 4.15
N LEU A 52 -8.57 1.77 3.25
CA LEU A 52 -7.27 2.06 2.66
C LEU A 52 -7.10 3.56 2.38
N LEU A 53 -5.87 3.93 2.02
CA LEU A 53 -5.53 5.28 1.57
C LEU A 53 -5.13 5.20 0.09
N ILE A 54 -5.80 5.96 -0.76
CA ILE A 54 -5.45 6.14 -2.18
C ILE A 54 -4.89 7.55 -2.32
N ASP A 55 -3.63 7.66 -2.72
CA ASP A 55 -2.89 8.95 -2.76
C ASP A 55 -2.93 9.75 -1.44
N GLY A 56 -3.12 9.04 -0.31
CA GLY A 56 -3.22 9.64 1.03
C GLY A 56 -4.65 9.97 1.47
N GLU A 57 -5.63 9.88 0.57
CA GLU A 57 -7.04 10.12 0.86
C GLU A 57 -7.76 8.82 1.27
N PRO A 58 -8.62 8.85 2.30
CA PRO A 58 -9.32 7.66 2.78
C PRO A 58 -10.30 7.15 1.73
N ALA A 59 -10.27 5.85 1.50
CA ALA A 59 -11.20 5.14 0.63
C ALA A 59 -11.68 3.86 1.30
N SER A 60 -12.93 3.50 1.04
CA SER A 60 -13.52 2.22 1.44
C SER A 60 -13.93 1.45 0.20
N LEU A 61 -13.42 0.23 0.08
CA LEU A 61 -13.78 -0.70 -0.98
C LEU A 61 -14.58 -1.87 -0.40
N GLY A 62 -15.14 -2.70 -1.27
CA GLY A 62 -15.73 -3.96 -0.87
C GLY A 62 -14.73 -4.88 -0.15
N PRO A 63 -15.18 -6.04 0.34
CA PRO A 63 -14.31 -6.98 1.05
C PRO A 63 -13.22 -7.59 0.16
N ARG A 64 -13.34 -7.44 -1.16
CA ARG A 64 -12.35 -7.84 -2.14
C ARG A 64 -12.14 -6.71 -3.14
N ALA A 65 -10.88 -6.43 -3.47
CA ALA A 65 -10.50 -5.43 -4.45
C ALA A 65 -9.35 -5.93 -5.32
N GLU A 66 -9.36 -5.52 -6.59
CA GLU A 66 -8.29 -5.76 -7.54
C GLU A 66 -7.59 -4.44 -7.87
N PHE A 67 -6.26 -4.49 -7.91
CA PHE A 67 -5.40 -3.37 -8.24
C PHE A 67 -4.51 -3.77 -9.42
N SER A 68 -4.49 -2.95 -10.46
CA SER A 68 -3.67 -3.17 -11.65
C SER A 68 -2.94 -1.91 -12.06
N VAL A 69 -1.79 -2.07 -12.71
CA VAL A 69 -1.12 -0.94 -13.37
C VAL A 69 -1.87 -0.62 -14.66
N ALA A 70 -2.45 0.57 -14.74
CA ALA A 70 -3.05 1.07 -15.97
C ALA A 70 -2.04 1.89 -16.78
N GLU A 71 -2.20 1.89 -18.10
CA GLU A 71 -1.48 2.84 -18.95
C GLU A 71 -1.89 4.26 -18.58
N CYS A 72 -0.89 5.14 -18.43
CA CYS A 72 -1.14 6.55 -18.16
C CYS A 72 -1.40 7.26 -19.49
N PRO A 73 -2.63 7.75 -19.77
CA PRO A 73 -2.97 8.32 -21.07
C PRO A 73 -2.46 9.75 -21.25
N VAL A 74 -1.62 10.24 -20.34
CA VAL A 74 -1.11 11.61 -20.33
C VAL A 74 0.41 11.62 -20.27
N ASP A 75 1.00 12.63 -20.90
CA ASP A 75 2.43 12.86 -20.85
C ASP A 75 2.80 13.54 -19.53
N LEU A 76 3.75 12.94 -18.81
CA LEU A 76 4.30 13.51 -17.59
C LEU A 76 5.57 14.29 -17.90
N LEU A 77 5.61 15.55 -17.49
CA LEU A 77 6.84 16.36 -17.56
C LEU A 77 7.76 15.96 -16.41
N ALA A 78 8.98 15.51 -16.74
CA ALA A 78 10.01 15.18 -15.79
C ALA A 78 11.25 16.06 -16.00
N THR A 79 11.90 16.47 -14.91
CA THR A 79 13.14 17.28 -14.96
C THR A 79 14.37 16.48 -15.36
N ALA A 80 14.30 15.14 -15.26
CA ALA A 80 15.29 14.20 -15.76
C ALA A 80 14.65 12.83 -15.99
N HIS A 81 15.20 12.04 -16.91
CA HIS A 81 14.88 10.63 -17.10
C HIS A 81 15.85 9.85 -16.20
N GLY A 82 15.43 9.45 -15.00
CA GLY A 82 16.33 8.91 -13.98
C GLY A 82 17.26 7.80 -14.47
N TYR A 83 18.56 8.09 -14.49
CA TYR A 83 19.68 7.15 -14.54
C TYR A 83 20.63 7.47 -13.39
#